data_AF-A0A560B3S2-F1
#
_entry.id   AF-A0A560B3S2-F1
#
_cell.length_a   1.000
_cell.length_b   1.000
_cell.length_c   1.000
_cell.angle_alpha   90.00
_cell.angle_beta   90.00
_cell.angle_gamma   90.00
#
_symmetry.space_group_name_H-M   'P 1'
#
loop_
_entity.id
_entity.type
_entity.pdbx_description
1 polymer ?
#
loop_
_entity_poly.entity_id
_entity_poly.type
_entity_poly.pdbx_seq_one_letter_code
_entity_poly.pdbx_strand_id
1 'polypeptide(L)'
;MTGTARSRPRPSLLEELERRHDDAPPRDALRTAVLCGEALCGAERCATLAHAAALRLHDRLAAEARRGAAHRRRSLPAGRTASDVWLARLAASLTHHRNAASALVRADG
;
A
#
# COMPACT_ATOMS: atom_id res chain seq x y z
N MET A 1 -28.28 24.21 40.29
CA MET A 1 -28.71 24.53 38.91
C MET A 1 -27.62 25.38 38.27
N THR A 2 -27.39 25.17 36.96
CA THR A 2 -26.30 25.67 36.07
C THR A 2 -24.96 24.96 36.26
N GLY A 3 -24.30 24.40 35.25
CA GLY A 3 -24.62 24.19 33.84
C GLY A 3 -23.39 23.48 33.26
N THR A 4 -23.48 22.18 32.99
CA THR A 4 -22.41 21.43 32.32
C THR A 4 -22.20 22.04 30.94
N ALA A 5 -21.07 22.73 30.75
CA ALA A 5 -20.61 23.16 29.44
C ALA A 5 -20.49 21.90 28.57
N ARG A 6 -21.52 21.64 27.77
CA ARG A 6 -21.48 20.63 26.72
C ARG A 6 -20.44 21.12 25.73
N SER A 7 -19.22 20.58 25.81
CA SER A 7 -18.25 20.70 24.72
C SER A 7 -18.99 20.29 23.45
N ARG A 8 -19.16 21.23 22.53
CA ARG A 8 -19.71 20.93 21.20
C ARG A 8 -18.86 19.81 20.60
N PRO A 9 -19.47 18.76 20.01
CA PRO A 9 -18.70 17.81 19.24
C PRO A 9 -17.90 18.59 18.19
N ARG A 10 -16.58 18.36 18.15
CA ARG A 10 -15.76 18.98 17.12
C ARG A 10 -16.25 18.43 15.78
N PRO A 11 -16.54 19.31 14.81
CA PRO A 11 -16.94 18.86 13.49
C PRO A 11 -15.83 18.04 12.86
N SER A 12 -16.19 17.06 12.04
CA SER A 12 -15.19 16.26 11.32
C SER A 12 -14.37 17.15 10.37
N LEU A 13 -13.13 16.75 10.06
CA LEU A 13 -12.29 17.49 9.11
C LEU A 13 -12.99 17.65 7.74
N LEU A 14 -13.84 16.69 7.39
CA LEU A 14 -14.67 16.71 6.19
C LEU A 14 -15.76 17.79 6.25
N GLU A 15 -16.50 17.88 7.36
CA GLU A 15 -17.50 18.95 7.58
C GLU A 15 -16.85 20.34 7.65
N GLU A 16 -15.61 20.43 8.11
CA GLU A 16 -14.85 21.68 8.11
C GLU A 16 -14.34 22.05 6.71
N LEU A 17 -13.98 21.06 5.90
CA LEU A 17 -13.65 21.25 4.49
C LEU A 17 -14.87 21.73 3.68
N GLU A 18 -16.02 21.09 3.88
CA GLU A 18 -17.29 21.45 3.22
C GLU A 18 -17.75 22.86 3.59
N ARG A 19 -17.57 23.29 4.85
CA ARG A 19 -17.93 24.65 5.28
C ARG A 19 -17.00 25.75 4.75
N ARG A 20 -15.76 25.41 4.38
CA ARG A 20 -14.73 26.38 3.99
C ARG A 20 -14.67 26.62 2.49
N HIS A 21 -15.27 25.72 1.71
CA HIS A 21 -15.20 25.73 0.25
C HIS A 21 -16.61 25.71 -0.32
N ASP A 22 -17.05 26.85 -0.85
CA ASP A 22 -18.30 26.97 -1.60
C ASP A 22 -18.22 26.27 -2.98
N ASP A 23 -17.00 26.14 -3.51
CA ASP A 23 -16.64 25.39 -4.72
C ASP A 23 -15.91 24.08 -4.41
N ALA A 24 -15.64 23.25 -5.43
CA ALA A 24 -14.94 21.98 -5.23
C ALA A 24 -13.58 22.16 -4.50
N PRO A 25 -13.40 21.58 -3.30
CA PRO A 25 -12.16 21.76 -2.54
C PRO A 25 -10.97 21.09 -3.24
N PRO A 26 -9.72 21.53 -2.96
CA PRO A 26 -8.53 20.91 -3.48
C PRO A 26 -8.52 19.39 -3.21
N ARG A 27 -8.24 18.58 -4.23
CA ARG A 27 -8.30 17.11 -4.13
C ARG A 27 -7.45 16.54 -2.99
N ASP A 28 -6.30 17.14 -2.72
CA ASP A 28 -5.41 16.69 -1.65
C ASP A 28 -5.96 16.98 -0.26
N ALA A 29 -6.68 18.08 -0.09
CA ALA A 29 -7.36 18.43 1.15
C ALA A 29 -8.57 17.50 1.39
N LEU A 30 -9.33 17.19 0.33
CA LEU A 30 -10.41 16.19 0.38
C LEU A 30 -9.87 14.80 0.72
N ARG A 31 -8.78 14.37 0.07
CA ARG A 31 -8.14 13.09 0.33
C ARG A 31 -7.68 13.00 1.78
N THR A 32 -7.07 14.06 2.31
CA THR A 32 -6.65 14.12 3.71
C THR A 32 -7.83 14.09 4.66
N ALA A 33 -8.93 14.78 4.37
CA ALA A 33 -10.13 14.73 5.19
C ALA A 33 -10.78 13.34 5.21
N VAL A 34 -10.84 12.64 4.06
CA VAL A 34 -11.43 11.30 3.95
C VAL A 34 -10.55 10.24 4.61
N LEU A 35 -9.23 10.35 4.49
CA LEU A 35 -8.28 9.35 4.97
C LEU A 35 -7.79 9.62 6.39
N CYS A 36 -7.76 10.88 6.85
CA CYS A 36 -7.14 11.30 8.11
C CYS A 36 -8.09 12.10 9.03
N GLY A 37 -9.35 12.34 8.61
CA GLY A 37 -10.27 13.28 9.27
C GLY A 37 -10.78 12.90 10.66
N GLU A 38 -10.53 11.67 11.10
CA GLU A 38 -10.69 11.25 12.50
C GLU A 38 -9.32 10.78 13.00
N ALA A 39 -8.71 11.55 13.91
CA ALA A 39 -7.29 11.48 14.23
C ALA A 39 -6.77 10.10 14.71
N LEU A 40 -7.65 9.19 15.15
CA LEU A 40 -7.30 7.80 15.48
C LEU A 40 -7.57 6.83 14.30
N CYS A 41 -8.79 6.85 13.74
CA CYS A 41 -9.18 5.90 12.70
C CYS A 41 -8.50 6.18 11.36
N GLY A 42 -8.11 7.43 11.09
CA GLY A 42 -7.50 7.81 9.83
C GLY A 42 -6.05 7.33 9.65
N ALA A 43 -5.26 7.36 10.71
CA ALA A 43 -3.89 6.85 10.67
C ALA A 43 -3.88 5.32 10.44
N GLU A 44 -4.76 4.59 11.13
CA GLU A 44 -4.95 3.15 10.94
C GLU A 44 -5.42 2.82 9.53
N ARG A 45 -6.43 3.52 9.00
CA ARG A 45 -6.91 3.32 7.62
C ARG A 45 -5.83 3.61 6.58
N CYS A 46 -5.04 4.67 6.76
CA CYS A 46 -3.90 4.95 5.91
C CYS A 46 -2.86 3.83 5.94
N ALA A 47 -2.54 3.33 7.13
CA ALA A 47 -1.61 2.23 7.31
C ALA A 47 -2.11 0.95 6.64
N THR A 48 -3.39 0.58 6.83
CA THR A 48 -4.02 -0.58 6.17
C THR A 48 -4.01 -0.46 4.65
N LEU A 49 -4.30 0.73 4.10
CA LEU A 49 -4.28 0.95 2.65
C LEU A 49 -2.86 0.88 2.08
N ALA A 50 -1.89 1.48 2.76
CA ALA A 50 -0.48 1.41 2.39
C ALA A 50 0.03 -0.03 2.44
N HIS A 51 -0.36 -0.79 3.47
CA HIS A 51 -0.06 -2.20 3.60
C HIS A 51 -0.63 -3.02 2.43
N ALA A 52 -1.93 -2.89 2.15
CA ALA A 52 -2.58 -3.59 1.06
C ALA A 52 -1.99 -3.21 -0.32
N ALA A 53 -1.55 -1.96 -0.50
CA ALA A 53 -0.84 -1.53 -1.70
C ALA A 53 0.54 -2.19 -1.81
N ALA A 54 1.31 -2.26 -0.72
CA ALA A 54 2.62 -2.89 -0.69
C ALA A 54 2.55 -4.40 -1.00
N LEU A 55 1.56 -5.11 -0.45
CA LEU A 55 1.32 -6.53 -0.78
C LEU A 55 1.04 -6.73 -2.27
N ARG A 56 0.12 -5.93 -2.84
CA ARG A 56 -0.21 -6.01 -4.28
C ARG A 56 0.99 -5.70 -5.17
N LEU A 57 1.83 -4.74 -4.78
CA LEU A 57 3.05 -4.41 -5.50
C LEU A 57 4.03 -5.60 -5.50
N HIS A 58 4.29 -6.21 -4.35
CA HIS A 58 5.19 -7.35 -4.25
C HIS A 58 4.67 -8.58 -5.01
N ASP A 59 3.36 -8.85 -4.98
CA ASP A 59 2.77 -9.93 -5.77
C ASP A 59 2.95 -9.68 -7.29
N ARG A 60 2.68 -8.46 -7.75
CA ARG A 60 2.89 -8.09 -9.15
C ARG A 60 4.34 -8.27 -9.59
N LEU A 61 5.30 -7.77 -8.81
CA LEU A 61 6.73 -7.88 -9.12
C LEU A 61 7.21 -9.34 -9.09
N ALA A 62 6.69 -10.16 -8.17
CA ALA A 62 6.94 -11.59 -8.15
C ALA A 62 6.39 -12.28 -9.42
N ALA A 63 5.19 -11.91 -9.87
CA ALA A 63 4.60 -12.42 -11.11
C ALA A 63 5.43 -12.03 -12.35
N GLU A 64 5.91 -10.79 -12.41
CA GLU A 64 6.81 -10.31 -13.48
C GLU A 64 8.13 -11.11 -13.50
N ALA A 65 8.75 -11.33 -12.33
CA ALA A 65 9.96 -12.15 -12.21
C ALA A 65 9.72 -13.61 -12.66
N ARG A 66 8.58 -14.23 -12.31
CA ARG A 66 8.21 -15.58 -12.78
C ARG A 66 8.06 -15.64 -14.29
N ARG A 67 7.37 -14.66 -14.89
CA ARG A 67 7.20 -14.59 -16.35
C ARG A 67 8.54 -14.41 -17.05
N GLY A 68 9.39 -13.52 -16.55
CA GLY A 68 10.74 -13.33 -17.07
C GLY A 68 11.57 -14.62 -17.01
N ALA A 69 11.54 -15.32 -15.87
CA ALA A 69 12.30 -16.55 -15.68
C ALA A 69 11.82 -17.66 -16.61
N ALA A 70 10.50 -17.81 -16.77
CA ALA A 70 9.91 -18.76 -17.71
C ALA A 70 10.30 -18.44 -19.16
N HIS A 71 10.26 -17.16 -19.55
CA HIS A 71 10.66 -16.72 -20.88
C HIS A 71 12.14 -17.02 -21.16
N ARG A 72 13.04 -16.66 -20.26
CA ARG A 72 14.49 -16.91 -20.43
C ARG A 72 14.85 -18.39 -20.43
N ARG A 73 14.20 -19.21 -19.60
CA ARG A 73 14.38 -20.67 -19.62
C ARG A 73 14.00 -21.29 -20.97
N ARG A 74 12.97 -20.76 -21.65
CA ARG A 74 12.59 -21.23 -22.99
C ARG A 74 13.64 -20.90 -24.06
N SER A 75 14.39 -19.81 -23.88
CA SER A 75 15.43 -19.38 -24.82
C SER A 75 16.82 -20.00 -24.56
N LEU A 76 17.00 -20.76 -23.48
CA LEU A 76 18.30 -21.28 -23.06
C LEU A 76 18.40 -22.80 -23.27
N PRO A 77 19.56 -23.30 -23.74
CA PRO A 77 19.87 -24.72 -23.65
C PRO A 77 19.88 -25.20 -22.20
N ALA A 78 19.46 -26.44 -21.96
CA ALA A 78 19.34 -27.01 -20.61
C ALA A 78 20.65 -26.89 -19.80
N GLY A 79 21.80 -27.17 -20.42
CA GLY A 79 23.12 -27.08 -19.77
C GLY A 79 23.58 -25.66 -19.41
N ARG A 80 22.92 -24.62 -19.94
CA ARG A 80 23.23 -23.20 -19.65
C ARG A 80 22.31 -22.60 -18.60
N THR A 81 21.24 -23.27 -18.22
CA THR A 81 20.24 -22.75 -17.28
C THR A 81 20.83 -22.52 -15.88
N ALA A 82 21.68 -23.43 -15.41
CA ALA A 82 22.27 -23.36 -14.06
C ALA A 82 23.31 -22.24 -13.90
N SER A 83 23.95 -21.82 -14.99
CA SER A 83 24.98 -20.77 -15.00
C SER A 83 24.51 -19.43 -15.55
N ASP A 84 23.22 -19.31 -15.90
CA ASP A 84 22.66 -18.06 -16.43
C ASP A 84 22.47 -17.03 -15.31
N VAL A 85 23.30 -15.98 -15.36
CA VAL A 85 23.31 -14.88 -14.38
C VAL A 85 21.96 -14.16 -14.32
N TRP A 86 21.25 -14.08 -15.45
CA TRP A 86 19.97 -13.38 -15.50
C TRP A 86 18.85 -14.19 -14.82
N LEU A 87 18.83 -15.52 -15.00
CA LEU A 87 17.95 -16.41 -14.23
C LEU A 87 18.24 -16.37 -12.74
N ALA A 88 19.52 -16.35 -12.34
CA ALA A 88 19.89 -16.21 -10.93
C ALA A 88 19.36 -14.89 -10.34
N ARG A 89 19.49 -13.78 -11.07
CA ARG A 89 18.94 -12.47 -10.66
C ARG A 89 17.43 -12.49 -10.51
N LEU A 90 16.70 -13.08 -11.47
CA LEU A 90 15.24 -13.18 -11.37
C LEU A 90 14.77 -14.07 -10.22
N ALA A 91 15.48 -15.18 -9.96
CA ALA A 91 15.20 -16.03 -8.82
C ALA A 91 15.41 -15.27 -7.50
N ALA A 92 16.48 -14.47 -7.40
CA ALA A 92 16.73 -13.61 -6.25
C ALA A 92 15.64 -12.54 -6.07
N SER A 93 15.23 -11.85 -7.15
CA SER A 93 14.12 -10.89 -7.10
C SER A 93 12.81 -11.53 -6.67
N LEU A 94 12.49 -12.72 -7.19
CA LEU A 94 11.31 -13.49 -6.78
C LEU A 94 11.33 -13.79 -5.27
N THR A 95 12.46 -14.30 -4.77
CA THR A 95 12.65 -14.60 -3.35
C THR A 95 12.50 -13.34 -2.50
N HIS A 96 13.11 -12.23 -2.92
CA HIS A 96 13.01 -10.95 -2.23
C HIS A 96 11.55 -10.50 -2.09
N HIS A 97 10.77 -10.49 -3.18
CA HIS A 97 9.37 -10.06 -3.12
C HIS A 97 8.48 -11.01 -2.30
N ARG A 98 8.74 -12.33 -2.34
CA ARG A 98 8.03 -13.29 -1.48
C ARG A 98 8.34 -13.08 0.00
N ASN A 99 9.60 -12.82 0.33
CA ASN A 99 10.02 -12.55 1.70
C ASN A 99 9.44 -11.23 2.21
N ALA A 100 9.45 -10.18 1.38
CA ALA A 100 8.85 -8.89 1.71
C ALA A 100 7.34 -9.00 1.94
N ALA A 101 6.61 -9.70 1.06
CA ALA A 101 5.19 -9.97 1.25
C ALA A 101 4.91 -10.80 2.52
N SER A 102 5.73 -11.81 2.80
CA SER A 102 5.60 -12.62 4.02
C SER A 102 5.88 -11.81 5.29
N ALA A 103 6.83 -10.88 5.25
CA ALA A 103 7.13 -9.98 6.36
C ALA A 103 5.98 -9.01 6.63
N LEU A 104 5.37 -8.47 5.56
CA LEU A 104 4.16 -7.65 5.66
C LEU A 104 3.03 -8.44 6.33
N VAL A 105 2.67 -9.63 5.82
CA VAL A 105 1.59 -10.44 6.43
C VAL A 105 1.84 -10.73 7.92
N ARG A 106 3.10 -10.91 8.35
CA ARG A 106 3.45 -11.12 9.77
C ARG A 106 3.39 -9.85 10.62
N ALA A 107 3.54 -8.67 10.02
CA ALA A 107 3.46 -7.40 10.73
C ALA A 107 2.01 -6.97 11.01
N ASP A 108 1.04 -7.56 10.31
CA ASP A 108 -0.40 -7.30 10.44
C ASP A 108 -1.14 -8.27 11.38
N GLY A 109 -0.47 -9.32 11.89
CA GLY A 109 -1.04 -10.34 12.79
C GLY A 109 -0.48 -10.27 14.20
#